data_AF-A0A9P7Y6X8-F1
#
_entry.id   AF-A0A9P7Y6X8-F1
#
_cell.length_a   1.000
_cell.length_b   1.000
_cell.length_c   1.000
_cell.angle_alpha   90.00
_cell.angle_beta   90.00
_cell.angle_gamma   90.00
#
_symmetry.space_group_name_H-M   'P 1'
#
loop_
_entity.id
_entity.type
_entity.pdbx_description
1 polymer ?
#
loop_
_entity_poly.entity_id
_entity_poly.type
_entity_poly.pdbx_seq_one_letter_code
_entity_poly.pdbx_strand_id
1 'polypeptide(L)'
;MSYHTVVLQILVNAVLSRATKLDFHYAEKLQSHLHADIAKQHNQWVQANHSCQLHGTHDPVTRLGRNKDPDSSKFSREEDPSETDPFCTLTSNTFLGGRGISVVTKPEIAEKIASLPAFGLKERPVLRDDRPPPYEIKHVVGKGMGMIANRTIFRGERLFANAVTGIFHNEAFLARSAREYRLRTDLIEKAVHQLPGDSRKKFHAMIGQPGGHSEVVGKLNVNTFSEDFGGEEHSIMIPEPARMNHDCRPNAMYYFDPRTLVHYTHAARTIYAGEEITITYIDPLQTREKRLEAIQRSWGFDCACALCTQPLVYTEASDGRIEAINQLVEVLAGTKNRTDNRVTTDEEKPKMAELLVDLYEQERLYSHVADAWMWVALLYQKAGKKWEALKWTYRSEEGILIHEGPGNHGPTRMSNMIFDLSVQLGLEDELVDNA
;
A
#
# COMPACT_ATOMS: atom_id res chain seq x y z
N MET A 1 -17.27 30.49 -28.33
CA MET A 1 -16.97 30.36 -26.89
C MET A 1 -15.52 30.76 -26.70
N SER A 2 -15.22 31.69 -25.78
CA SER A 2 -13.83 32.10 -25.56
C SER A 2 -13.08 31.00 -24.81
N TYR A 3 -11.76 30.96 -24.97
CA TYR A 3 -10.87 30.03 -24.27
C TYR A 3 -11.09 30.11 -22.74
N HIS A 4 -11.41 31.31 -22.23
CA HIS A 4 -11.78 31.54 -20.83
C HIS A 4 -13.04 30.80 -20.40
N THR A 5 -14.09 30.76 -21.23
CA THR A 5 -15.34 30.06 -20.87
C THR A 5 -15.13 28.55 -20.73
N VAL A 6 -14.25 27.96 -21.55
CA VAL A 6 -13.92 26.53 -21.48
C VAL A 6 -13.07 26.22 -20.23
N VAL A 7 -12.12 27.08 -19.89
CA VAL A 7 -11.29 26.92 -18.68
C VAL A 7 -12.13 27.10 -17.41
N LEU A 8 -13.02 28.11 -17.36
CA LEU A 8 -13.95 28.29 -16.24
C LEU A 8 -14.86 27.09 -16.07
N GLN A 9 -15.38 26.52 -17.16
CA GLN A 9 -16.24 25.33 -17.09
C GLN A 9 -15.48 24.10 -16.56
N ILE A 10 -14.21 23.94 -16.92
CA ILE A 10 -13.36 22.87 -16.39
C ILE A 10 -13.08 23.10 -14.89
N LEU A 11 -12.80 24.33 -14.47
CA LEU A 11 -12.57 24.69 -13.07
C LEU A 11 -13.84 24.49 -12.22
N VAL A 12 -14.99 24.95 -12.70
CA VAL A 12 -16.29 24.75 -12.05
C VAL A 12 -16.62 23.25 -11.95
N ASN A 13 -16.35 22.46 -12.99
CA ASN A 13 -16.55 21.01 -12.93
C ASN A 13 -15.55 20.32 -11.97
N ALA A 14 -14.32 20.84 -11.83
CA ALA A 14 -13.34 20.36 -10.86
C ALA A 14 -13.74 20.71 -9.41
N VAL A 15 -14.29 21.91 -9.19
CA VAL A 15 -14.83 22.36 -7.90
C VAL A 15 -16.11 21.60 -7.52
N LEU A 16 -17.02 21.35 -8.46
CA LEU A 16 -18.22 20.53 -8.24
C LEU A 16 -17.88 19.04 -8.03
N SER A 17 -16.83 18.54 -8.69
CA SER A 17 -16.23 17.23 -8.38
C SER A 17 -15.64 17.20 -6.96
N ARG A 18 -15.07 18.32 -6.48
CA ARG A 18 -14.65 18.47 -5.08
C ARG A 18 -15.84 18.37 -4.12
N ALA A 19 -16.94 19.08 -4.39
CA ALA A 19 -18.13 19.09 -3.53
C ALA A 19 -18.83 17.72 -3.39
N THR A 20 -18.64 16.82 -4.36
CA THR A 20 -19.17 15.43 -4.30
C THR A 20 -18.16 14.41 -3.79
N LYS A 21 -16.87 14.77 -3.63
CA LYS A 21 -15.78 13.90 -3.15
C LYS A 21 -15.22 14.32 -1.77
N LEU A 22 -15.62 15.48 -1.23
CA LEU A 22 -15.17 16.02 0.05
C LEU A 22 -15.94 15.42 1.24
N ASP A 23 -15.67 14.14 1.53
CA ASP A 23 -15.86 13.54 2.87
C ASP A 23 -14.55 13.59 3.69
N PHE A 24 -13.55 14.35 3.21
CA PHE A 24 -12.18 14.35 3.74
C PHE A 24 -11.81 15.55 4.62
N HIS A 25 -12.71 16.52 4.85
CA HIS A 25 -12.38 17.76 5.58
C HIS A 25 -12.95 17.88 7.00
N TYR A 26 -13.59 16.83 7.54
CA TYR A 26 -14.21 16.90 8.88
C TYR A 26 -13.37 16.27 10.01
N ALA A 27 -12.09 15.96 9.79
CA ALA A 27 -11.28 15.18 10.74
C ALA A 27 -10.42 16.01 11.74
N GLU A 28 -10.47 17.34 11.73
CA GLU A 28 -9.56 18.18 12.55
C GLU A 28 -10.19 18.90 13.75
N LYS A 29 -11.48 18.71 14.04
CA LYS A 29 -12.12 19.32 15.21
C LYS A 29 -12.98 18.31 15.95
N LEU A 30 -12.43 17.69 16.99
CA LEU A 30 -13.09 17.43 18.28
C LEU A 30 -12.13 16.74 19.26
N GLN A 31 -11.50 17.52 20.12
CA GLN A 31 -10.67 17.07 21.22
C GLN A 31 -11.42 17.29 22.56
N SER A 32 -11.21 16.37 23.52
CA SER A 32 -11.72 16.30 24.91
C SER A 32 -12.99 15.43 25.09
N HIS A 33 -13.14 14.45 25.98
CA HIS A 33 -12.40 13.90 27.12
C HIS A 33 -12.87 12.43 27.34
N LEU A 34 -11.98 11.48 27.65
CA LEU A 34 -12.23 10.35 28.59
C LEU A 34 -10.94 9.56 28.82
N HIS A 35 -10.49 9.44 30.07
CA HIS A 35 -9.14 8.96 30.45
C HIS A 35 -9.10 7.59 31.15
N ALA A 36 -10.16 6.78 31.12
CA ALA A 36 -10.21 5.54 31.91
C ALA A 36 -10.01 4.24 31.11
N ASP A 37 -10.47 4.17 29.85
CA ASP A 37 -10.42 2.93 29.06
C ASP A 37 -9.10 2.75 28.26
N ILE A 38 -8.43 3.86 27.94
CA ILE A 38 -7.16 3.90 27.18
C ILE A 38 -6.01 3.25 27.98
N ALA A 39 -5.98 3.45 29.29
CA ALA A 39 -4.97 2.87 30.16
C ALA A 39 -5.10 1.35 30.27
N LYS A 40 -6.29 0.77 30.06
CA LYS A 40 -6.53 -0.66 30.23
C LYS A 40 -6.03 -1.49 29.04
N GLN A 41 -6.17 -0.98 27.81
CA GLN A 41 -5.62 -1.61 26.60
C GLN A 41 -4.11 -1.43 26.50
N HIS A 42 -3.60 -0.24 26.83
CA HIS A 42 -2.15 0.01 26.94
C HIS A 42 -1.51 -0.87 28.02
N ASN A 43 -2.13 -1.04 29.19
CA ASN A 43 -1.59 -1.91 30.25
C ASN A 43 -1.65 -3.41 29.91
N GLN A 44 -2.63 -3.90 29.15
CA GLN A 44 -2.64 -5.29 28.68
C GLN A 44 -1.51 -5.57 27.67
N TRP A 45 -1.22 -4.60 26.79
CA TRP A 45 -0.10 -4.69 25.84
C TRP A 45 1.26 -4.48 26.50
N VAL A 46 1.39 -3.50 27.41
CA VAL A 46 2.63 -3.25 28.18
C VAL A 46 2.93 -4.42 29.14
N GLN A 47 1.92 -5.11 29.69
CA GLN A 47 2.13 -6.35 30.43
C GLN A 47 2.51 -7.54 29.53
N ALA A 48 1.98 -7.61 28.29
CA ALA A 48 2.44 -8.57 27.28
C ALA A 48 3.90 -8.26 26.84
N ASN A 49 4.28 -7.00 26.83
CA ASN A 49 5.61 -6.51 26.47
C ASN A 49 6.63 -6.77 27.59
N HIS A 50 6.24 -6.55 28.86
CA HIS A 50 7.00 -7.01 30.03
C HIS A 50 7.11 -8.53 30.10
N SER A 51 6.30 -9.32 29.40
CA SER A 51 6.42 -10.79 29.39
C SER A 51 7.26 -11.36 28.22
N CYS A 52 7.69 -10.55 27.25
CA CYS A 52 8.89 -10.89 26.45
C CYS A 52 10.19 -10.67 27.26
N GLN A 53 10.12 -10.03 28.45
CA GLN A 53 11.22 -9.90 29.41
C GLN A 53 10.83 -10.45 30.81
N LEU A 54 11.11 -11.73 31.08
CA LEU A 54 10.97 -12.42 32.40
C LEU A 54 9.60 -13.08 32.67
N HIS A 55 9.59 -14.41 32.52
CA HIS A 55 8.77 -15.42 33.21
C HIS A 55 7.26 -15.16 33.50
N GLY A 56 6.42 -15.91 32.78
CA GLY A 56 5.10 -16.42 33.24
C GLY A 56 3.91 -15.71 32.59
N THR A 57 2.99 -16.33 31.85
CA THR A 57 2.47 -17.71 31.85
C THR A 57 2.09 -18.10 30.42
N HIS A 58 3.07 -18.21 29.54
CA HIS A 58 2.92 -18.81 28.21
C HIS A 58 4.24 -19.52 27.93
N ASP A 59 4.20 -20.82 27.60
CA ASP A 59 5.40 -21.65 27.45
C ASP A 59 6.47 -20.94 26.60
N PRO A 60 7.58 -20.48 27.23
CA PRO A 60 8.80 -20.25 26.51
C PRO A 60 9.32 -21.63 26.12
N VAL A 61 9.67 -21.85 24.86
CA VAL A 61 10.41 -23.07 24.48
C VAL A 61 11.86 -22.93 24.97
N THR A 62 12.03 -22.93 26.29
CA THR A 62 13.27 -23.16 27.04
C THR A 62 12.94 -23.64 28.46
N ARG A 63 12.23 -24.77 28.60
CA ARG A 63 12.40 -25.73 29.72
C ARG A 63 11.51 -26.97 29.53
N LEU A 64 12.10 -28.06 29.05
CA LEU A 64 11.67 -29.41 29.43
C LEU A 64 12.76 -30.00 30.32
N GLY A 65 12.34 -30.53 31.48
CA GLY A 65 13.21 -30.86 32.61
C GLY A 65 14.32 -31.85 32.27
N ARG A 66 15.51 -31.58 32.79
CA ARG A 66 16.55 -32.60 32.92
C ARG A 66 16.05 -33.63 33.93
N ASN A 67 15.86 -34.87 33.48
CA ASN A 67 16.10 -36.00 34.37
C ASN A 67 17.56 -35.92 34.82
N LYS A 68 17.80 -36.10 36.11
CA LYS A 68 19.12 -36.15 36.71
C LYS A 68 19.86 -37.37 36.15
N ASP A 69 20.86 -37.13 35.32
CA ASP A 69 21.99 -38.04 35.21
C ASP A 69 23.16 -37.46 36.03
N PRO A 70 23.76 -38.25 36.94
CA PRO A 70 24.77 -37.77 37.87
C PRO A 70 26.17 -38.11 37.39
N ASP A 71 26.56 -37.77 36.16
CA ASP A 71 27.98 -37.75 35.82
C ASP A 71 28.25 -37.00 34.52
N SER A 72 29.17 -36.03 34.62
CA SER A 72 30.10 -35.56 33.57
C SER A 72 30.43 -34.10 33.85
N SER A 73 31.31 -33.91 34.82
CA SER A 73 32.22 -32.77 34.78
C SER A 73 33.00 -32.80 33.46
N LYS A 74 33.19 -31.61 32.86
CA LYS A 74 33.88 -31.32 31.59
C LYS A 74 33.02 -31.42 30.33
N PHE A 75 32.44 -30.31 29.91
CA PHE A 75 32.49 -29.83 28.52
C PHE A 75 32.47 -28.29 28.55
N SER A 76 33.31 -27.72 27.72
CA SER A 76 33.56 -26.30 27.50
C SER A 76 32.29 -25.50 27.27
N ARG A 77 32.24 -24.27 27.80
CA ARG A 77 31.35 -23.21 27.31
C ARG A 77 31.74 -22.92 25.86
N GLU A 78 31.05 -23.55 24.92
CA GLU A 78 30.85 -22.94 23.61
C GLU A 78 29.57 -22.11 23.73
N GLU A 79 29.73 -20.80 23.73
CA GLU A 79 28.64 -19.85 23.60
C GLU A 79 28.01 -20.06 22.21
N ASP A 80 26.78 -20.59 22.19
CA ASP A 80 25.98 -20.78 20.98
C ASP A 80 25.59 -19.38 20.44
N PRO A 81 25.94 -18.99 19.20
CA PRO A 81 25.72 -17.64 18.67
C PRO A 81 24.25 -17.25 18.41
N SER A 82 23.27 -17.95 18.99
CA SER A 82 21.84 -17.80 18.67
C SER A 82 21.10 -16.71 19.46
N GLU A 83 21.80 -15.77 20.10
CA GLU A 83 21.23 -14.85 21.09
C GLU A 83 20.88 -13.44 20.58
N THR A 84 21.00 -13.13 19.29
CA THR A 84 21.05 -11.72 18.86
C THR A 84 19.78 -11.06 18.34
N ASP A 85 18.62 -11.74 18.20
CA ASP A 85 17.32 -11.04 18.00
C ASP A 85 16.12 -12.01 18.09
N PRO A 86 15.41 -12.11 19.24
CA PRO A 86 14.23 -12.98 19.35
C PRO A 86 13.02 -12.36 18.62
N PHE A 87 12.26 -13.18 17.88
CA PHE A 87 10.93 -12.81 17.38
C PHE A 87 9.86 -13.13 18.44
N CYS A 88 8.93 -12.20 18.66
CA CYS A 88 7.76 -12.38 19.54
C CYS A 88 6.47 -12.39 18.70
N THR A 89 5.47 -13.19 19.12
CA THR A 89 4.09 -13.13 18.60
C THR A 89 3.19 -12.39 19.59
N LEU A 90 2.61 -11.27 19.18
CA LEU A 90 1.67 -10.47 19.96
C LEU A 90 0.31 -10.46 19.27
N THR A 91 -0.76 -10.76 20.00
CA THR A 91 -2.12 -10.80 19.43
C THR A 91 -3.09 -9.98 20.28
N SER A 92 -3.84 -9.09 19.64
CA SER A 92 -4.99 -8.42 20.24
C SER A 92 -6.26 -8.87 19.55
N ASN A 93 -7.19 -9.47 20.29
CA ASN A 93 -8.49 -9.89 19.76
C ASN A 93 -9.55 -8.79 19.78
N THR A 94 -9.26 -7.67 20.41
CA THR A 94 -10.18 -6.53 20.57
C THR A 94 -9.89 -5.38 19.61
N PHE A 95 -8.75 -5.45 18.90
CA PHE A 95 -8.33 -4.44 17.94
C PHE A 95 -9.44 -4.10 16.95
N LEU A 96 -9.71 -2.80 16.80
CA LEU A 96 -10.73 -2.19 15.93
C LEU A 96 -12.08 -2.93 15.93
N GLY A 97 -12.66 -3.09 17.12
CA GLY A 97 -14.02 -3.62 17.26
C GLY A 97 -14.09 -5.14 17.09
N GLY A 98 -13.05 -5.85 17.50
CA GLY A 98 -13.02 -7.32 17.44
C GLY A 98 -12.51 -7.88 16.11
N ARG A 99 -12.03 -7.04 15.20
CA ARG A 99 -11.33 -7.49 13.99
C ARG A 99 -10.08 -8.27 14.35
N GLY A 100 -9.38 -7.81 15.37
CA GLY A 100 -8.15 -8.42 15.87
C GLY A 100 -6.95 -8.19 14.96
N ILE A 101 -5.76 -8.29 15.57
CA ILE A 101 -4.46 -8.15 14.90
C ILE A 101 -3.45 -9.05 15.59
N SER A 102 -2.59 -9.68 14.79
CA SER A 102 -1.41 -10.38 15.30
C SER A 102 -0.13 -9.81 14.69
N VAL A 103 0.93 -9.76 15.47
CA VAL A 103 2.22 -9.16 15.08
C VAL A 103 3.31 -10.16 15.42
N VAL A 104 4.12 -10.55 14.43
CA VAL A 104 5.34 -11.34 14.62
C VAL A 104 6.53 -10.47 14.26
N THR A 105 7.23 -9.95 15.26
CA THR A 105 8.35 -9.02 15.04
C THR A 105 9.31 -9.01 16.24
N LYS A 106 10.39 -8.25 16.13
CA LYS A 106 11.36 -8.03 17.22
C LYS A 106 10.72 -7.19 18.33
N PRO A 107 11.06 -7.42 19.62
CA PRO A 107 10.49 -6.68 20.74
C PRO A 107 10.50 -5.16 20.55
N GLU A 108 11.64 -4.58 20.15
CA GLU A 108 11.79 -3.13 19.98
C GLU A 108 10.84 -2.54 18.91
N ILE A 109 10.56 -3.30 17.85
CA ILE A 109 9.62 -2.90 16.80
C ILE A 109 8.18 -3.11 17.26
N ALA A 110 7.92 -4.15 18.05
CA ALA A 110 6.61 -4.40 18.64
C ALA A 110 6.17 -3.23 19.54
N GLU A 111 7.08 -2.65 20.33
CA GLU A 111 6.75 -1.47 21.16
C GLU A 111 6.38 -0.26 20.30
N LYS A 112 7.13 -0.03 19.21
CA LYS A 112 6.85 1.05 18.25
C LYS A 112 5.47 0.86 17.62
N ILE A 113 5.16 -0.35 17.16
CA ILE A 113 3.83 -0.68 16.59
C ILE A 113 2.74 -0.47 17.63
N ALA A 114 2.94 -0.94 18.87
CA ALA A 114 1.98 -0.76 19.97
C ALA A 114 1.67 0.70 20.28
N SER A 115 2.65 1.58 20.07
CA SER A 115 2.52 3.02 20.30
C SER A 115 1.78 3.76 19.18
N LEU A 116 1.50 3.10 18.05
CA LEU A 116 0.85 3.74 16.90
C LEU A 116 -0.56 4.22 17.27
N PRO A 117 -1.02 5.34 16.68
CA PRO A 117 -2.35 5.89 16.94
C PRO A 117 -3.46 4.85 16.84
N ALA A 118 -3.36 3.89 15.90
CA ALA A 118 -4.28 2.77 15.69
C ALA A 118 -4.74 2.04 16.97
N PHE A 119 -3.89 1.97 18.00
CA PHE A 119 -4.20 1.31 19.28
C PHE A 119 -4.84 2.23 20.33
N GLY A 120 -4.86 3.55 20.08
CA GLY A 120 -5.39 4.58 20.98
C GLY A 120 -6.39 5.55 20.34
N LEU A 121 -6.85 5.29 19.11
CA LEU A 121 -7.78 6.17 18.39
C LEU A 121 -9.08 6.35 19.18
N LYS A 122 -9.37 7.59 19.58
CA LYS A 122 -10.64 7.99 20.20
C LYS A 122 -11.79 7.88 19.19
N GLU A 123 -11.52 8.22 17.94
CA GLU A 123 -12.42 8.08 16.81
C GLU A 123 -11.88 6.99 15.88
N ARG A 124 -12.62 5.90 15.75
CA ARG A 124 -12.23 4.81 14.86
C ARG A 124 -12.40 5.28 13.42
N PRO A 125 -11.47 4.95 12.50
CA PRO A 125 -11.65 5.28 11.10
C PRO A 125 -12.95 4.65 10.60
N VAL A 126 -13.68 5.36 9.74
CA VAL A 126 -14.87 4.82 9.08
C VAL A 126 -14.40 3.83 8.01
N LEU A 127 -14.20 2.58 8.46
CA LEU A 127 -13.77 1.46 7.63
C LEU A 127 -14.92 0.86 6.82
N ARG A 128 -16.14 1.00 7.35
CA ARG A 128 -17.34 0.41 6.76
C ARG A 128 -18.20 1.52 6.21
N ASP A 129 -18.48 1.42 4.92
CA ASP A 129 -19.58 2.11 4.29
C ASP A 129 -20.83 1.26 4.50
N ASP A 130 -21.94 1.86 4.96
CA ASP A 130 -23.21 1.15 5.14
C ASP A 130 -23.83 0.77 3.78
N ARG A 131 -23.30 1.31 2.68
CA ARG A 131 -23.65 0.89 1.32
C ARG A 131 -23.06 -0.50 1.03
N PRO A 132 -23.78 -1.33 0.25
CA PRO A 132 -23.21 -2.57 -0.24
C PRO A 132 -21.93 -2.28 -1.05
N PRO A 133 -20.91 -3.16 -0.98
CA PRO A 133 -19.68 -2.97 -1.72
C PRO A 133 -19.99 -2.84 -3.22
N PRO A 134 -19.26 -1.98 -3.96
CA PRO A 134 -19.48 -1.79 -5.41
C PRO A 134 -18.96 -2.95 -6.25
N TYR A 135 -18.73 -4.11 -5.62
CA TYR A 135 -18.18 -5.30 -6.22
C TYR A 135 -18.77 -6.56 -5.56
N GLU A 136 -18.59 -7.67 -6.25
CA GLU A 136 -18.88 -9.01 -5.79
C GLU A 136 -17.66 -9.91 -6.00
N ILE A 137 -17.51 -10.92 -5.16
CA ILE A 137 -16.42 -11.89 -5.29
C ILE A 137 -16.91 -13.05 -6.16
N LYS A 138 -16.27 -13.25 -7.32
CA LYS A 138 -16.65 -14.28 -8.30
C LYS A 138 -15.44 -15.10 -8.73
N HIS A 139 -15.70 -16.30 -9.25
CA HIS A 139 -14.66 -17.08 -9.90
C HIS A 139 -14.33 -16.48 -11.27
N VAL A 140 -13.06 -16.20 -11.51
CA VAL A 140 -12.46 -15.69 -12.74
C VAL A 140 -11.64 -16.81 -13.36
N VAL A 141 -11.96 -17.16 -14.60
CA VAL A 141 -11.32 -18.27 -15.32
C VAL A 141 -9.80 -18.03 -15.39
N GLY A 142 -9.02 -19.01 -14.94
CA GLY A 142 -7.56 -18.94 -14.93
C GLY A 142 -6.93 -18.12 -13.79
N LYS A 143 -7.73 -17.40 -12.98
CA LYS A 143 -7.24 -16.57 -11.87
C LYS A 143 -7.78 -16.97 -10.49
N GLY A 144 -8.75 -17.87 -10.43
CA GLY A 144 -9.38 -18.27 -9.16
C GLY A 144 -10.47 -17.29 -8.76
N MET A 145 -10.47 -16.78 -7.52
CA MET A 145 -11.47 -15.80 -7.08
C MET A 145 -10.98 -14.38 -7.35
N GLY A 146 -11.84 -13.52 -7.90
CA GLY A 146 -11.55 -12.12 -8.17
C GLY A 146 -12.71 -11.20 -7.74
N MET A 147 -12.41 -9.91 -7.66
CA MET A 147 -13.40 -8.86 -7.41
C MET A 147 -13.99 -8.36 -8.72
N ILE A 148 -15.30 -8.44 -8.91
CA ILE A 148 -15.98 -7.95 -10.12
C ILE A 148 -16.88 -6.77 -9.77
N ALA A 149 -16.75 -5.66 -10.49
CA ALA A 149 -17.59 -4.49 -10.28
C ALA A 149 -19.07 -4.82 -10.57
N ASN A 150 -19.96 -4.54 -9.61
CA ASN A 150 -21.41 -4.79 -9.77
C ASN A 150 -22.18 -3.57 -10.29
N ARG A 151 -21.49 -2.42 -10.40
CA ARG A 151 -21.93 -1.18 -11.01
C ARG A 151 -20.73 -0.43 -11.58
N THR A 152 -20.99 0.66 -12.30
CA THR A 152 -19.92 1.60 -12.64
C THR A 152 -19.35 2.24 -11.37
N ILE A 153 -18.03 2.26 -11.28
CA ILE A 153 -17.24 2.87 -10.21
C ILE A 153 -16.40 3.99 -10.84
N PHE A 154 -16.49 5.20 -10.31
CA PHE A 154 -15.79 6.34 -10.89
C PHE A 154 -14.38 6.49 -10.34
N ARG A 155 -13.47 7.08 -11.13
CA ARG A 155 -12.10 7.36 -10.68
C ARG A 155 -12.09 8.14 -9.35
N GLY A 156 -11.26 7.68 -8.42
CA GLY A 156 -11.10 8.23 -7.08
C GLY A 156 -12.14 7.72 -6.07
N GLU A 157 -13.14 6.95 -6.51
CA GLU A 157 -14.11 6.36 -5.59
C GLU A 157 -13.43 5.29 -4.72
N ARG A 158 -13.69 5.35 -3.41
CA ARG A 158 -13.18 4.38 -2.43
C ARG A 158 -13.91 3.05 -2.57
N LEU A 159 -13.17 1.99 -2.87
CA LEU A 159 -13.70 0.64 -2.99
C LEU A 159 -13.94 0.03 -1.60
N PHE A 160 -12.95 0.18 -0.71
CA PHE A 160 -13.01 -0.25 0.68
C PHE A 160 -11.84 0.33 1.49
N ALA A 161 -11.97 0.26 2.81
CA ALA A 161 -10.92 0.53 3.77
C ALA A 161 -10.88 -0.60 4.81
N ASN A 162 -9.79 -1.35 4.88
CA ASN A 162 -9.68 -2.50 5.77
C ASN A 162 -8.42 -2.42 6.61
N ALA A 163 -8.59 -2.58 7.92
CA ALA A 163 -7.46 -2.58 8.84
C ALA A 163 -6.65 -3.87 8.75
N VAL A 164 -5.37 -3.78 9.07
CA VAL A 164 -4.48 -4.93 9.09
C VAL A 164 -4.93 -5.99 10.10
N THR A 165 -4.71 -7.27 9.77
CA THR A 165 -4.97 -8.41 10.67
C THR A 165 -3.70 -9.15 11.05
N GLY A 166 -2.61 -8.96 10.31
CA GLY A 166 -1.31 -9.55 10.60
C GLY A 166 -0.16 -8.63 10.19
N ILE A 167 0.89 -8.52 10.99
CA ILE A 167 2.14 -7.85 10.63
C ILE A 167 3.26 -8.84 10.92
N PHE A 168 4.03 -9.23 9.90
CA PHE A 168 5.04 -10.27 10.01
C PHE A 168 6.38 -9.75 9.52
N HIS A 169 7.40 -9.74 10.37
CA HIS A 169 8.73 -9.32 9.99
C HIS A 169 9.31 -10.22 8.89
N ASN A 170 9.88 -9.66 7.82
CA ASN A 170 10.28 -10.44 6.65
C ASN A 170 11.40 -11.44 6.96
N GLU A 171 12.34 -11.08 7.85
CA GLU A 171 13.34 -12.05 8.33
C GLU A 171 12.73 -13.24 9.07
N ALA A 172 11.51 -13.17 9.62
CA ALA A 172 10.87 -14.31 10.28
C ALA A 172 10.55 -15.44 9.28
N PHE A 173 10.43 -15.14 7.98
CA PHE A 173 10.26 -16.12 6.91
C PHE A 173 11.59 -16.72 6.45
N LEU A 174 12.71 -16.13 6.85
CA LEU A 174 14.06 -16.60 6.56
C LEU A 174 14.59 -17.40 7.74
N ALA A 175 15.46 -18.38 7.46
CA ALA A 175 16.18 -19.06 8.53
C ALA A 175 17.59 -19.46 8.09
N ARG A 176 18.51 -19.44 9.05
CA ARG A 176 19.90 -19.88 8.88
C ARG A 176 20.05 -21.37 9.19
N SER A 177 19.05 -21.98 9.84
CA SER A 177 18.99 -23.42 10.12
C SER A 177 17.56 -23.97 10.08
N ALA A 178 17.42 -25.28 9.87
CA ALA A 178 16.12 -25.95 9.89
C ALA A 178 15.39 -25.85 11.25
N ARG A 179 16.15 -25.76 12.36
CA ARG A 179 15.57 -25.60 13.71
C ARG A 179 14.95 -24.21 13.87
N GLU A 180 15.69 -23.19 13.48
CA GLU A 180 15.23 -21.80 13.52
C GLU A 180 14.02 -21.57 12.62
N TYR A 181 14.03 -22.15 11.42
CA TYR A 181 12.90 -22.08 10.50
C TYR A 181 11.61 -22.62 11.12
N ARG A 182 11.68 -23.78 11.78
CA ARG A 182 10.52 -24.38 12.46
C ARG A 182 9.99 -23.49 13.58
N LEU A 183 10.87 -23.00 14.45
CA LEU A 183 10.46 -22.12 15.55
C LEU A 183 9.77 -20.85 15.05
N ARG A 184 10.32 -20.20 14.01
CA ARG A 184 9.72 -19.00 13.41
C ARG A 184 8.39 -19.30 12.71
N THR A 185 8.28 -20.46 12.04
CA THR A 185 7.02 -20.94 11.43
C THR A 185 5.95 -21.15 12.50
N ASP A 186 6.29 -21.78 13.63
CA ASP A 186 5.34 -22.00 14.74
C ASP A 186 4.82 -20.66 15.31
N LEU A 187 5.66 -19.63 15.38
CA LEU A 187 5.26 -18.28 15.82
C LEU A 187 4.26 -17.64 14.85
N ILE A 188 4.48 -17.79 13.55
CA ILE A 188 3.61 -17.29 12.48
C ILE A 188 2.26 -18.04 12.50
N GLU A 189 2.27 -19.37 12.64
CA GLU A 189 1.05 -20.16 12.76
C GLU A 189 0.26 -19.78 14.01
N LYS A 190 0.94 -19.64 15.15
CA LYS A 190 0.33 -19.20 16.40
C LYS A 190 -0.34 -17.83 16.25
N ALA A 191 0.29 -16.89 15.54
CA ALA A 191 -0.28 -15.57 15.26
C ALA A 191 -1.64 -15.71 14.55
N VAL A 192 -1.71 -16.47 13.46
CA VAL A 192 -2.97 -16.69 12.73
C VAL A 192 -3.99 -17.46 13.56
N HIS A 193 -3.58 -18.47 14.31
CA HIS A 193 -4.48 -19.25 15.17
C HIS A 193 -5.12 -18.43 16.28
N GLN A 194 -4.42 -17.42 16.80
CA GLN A 194 -4.91 -16.56 17.87
C GLN A 194 -5.91 -15.49 17.42
N LEU A 195 -6.02 -15.22 16.10
CA LEU A 195 -6.95 -14.23 15.57
C LEU A 195 -8.43 -14.58 15.86
N PRO A 196 -9.31 -13.57 15.94
CA PRO A 196 -10.75 -13.77 16.02
C PRO A 196 -11.28 -14.65 14.89
N GLY A 197 -12.35 -15.39 15.18
CA GLY A 197 -12.90 -16.42 14.27
C GLY A 197 -13.18 -15.91 12.85
N ASP A 198 -13.74 -14.71 12.71
CA ASP A 198 -14.06 -14.11 11.41
C ASP A 198 -12.79 -13.76 10.60
N SER A 199 -11.79 -13.16 11.24
CA SER A 199 -10.52 -12.82 10.60
C SER A 199 -9.73 -14.06 10.20
N ARG A 200 -9.69 -15.07 11.08
CA ARG A 200 -9.08 -16.37 10.80
C ARG A 200 -9.80 -17.10 9.66
N LYS A 201 -11.14 -17.06 9.61
CA LYS A 201 -11.92 -17.63 8.49
C LYS A 201 -11.58 -16.95 7.16
N LYS A 202 -11.46 -15.61 7.14
CA LYS A 202 -11.04 -14.87 5.94
C LYS A 202 -9.64 -15.25 5.49
N PHE A 203 -8.70 -15.38 6.43
CA PHE A 203 -7.35 -15.86 6.14
C PHE A 203 -7.35 -17.24 5.46
N HIS A 204 -8.02 -18.23 6.06
CA HIS A 204 -8.03 -19.59 5.51
C HIS A 204 -8.67 -19.66 4.11
N ALA A 205 -9.58 -18.73 3.79
CA ALA A 205 -10.19 -18.65 2.47
C ALA A 205 -9.25 -18.10 1.37
N MET A 206 -8.08 -17.55 1.70
CA MET A 206 -7.07 -17.12 0.74
C MET A 206 -6.39 -18.32 0.07
N ILE A 207 -5.96 -18.16 -1.18
CA ILE A 207 -5.19 -19.18 -1.91
C ILE A 207 -3.74 -19.07 -1.49
N GLY A 208 -3.07 -20.19 -1.19
CA GLY A 208 -1.65 -20.22 -0.86
C GLY A 208 -0.84 -20.97 -1.91
N GLN A 209 0.47 -20.75 -1.92
CA GLN A 209 1.38 -21.54 -2.74
C GLN A 209 1.41 -23.01 -2.29
N PRO A 210 1.30 -23.97 -3.23
CA PRO A 210 1.47 -25.38 -2.92
C PRO A 210 2.94 -25.67 -2.54
N GLY A 211 3.15 -26.64 -1.65
CA GLY A 211 4.51 -27.06 -1.26
C GLY A 211 5.21 -26.11 -0.28
N GLY A 212 4.53 -25.10 0.25
CA GLY A 212 5.00 -24.34 1.41
C GLY A 212 5.22 -25.25 2.62
N HIS A 213 6.14 -24.87 3.51
CA HIS A 213 6.46 -25.65 4.70
C HIS A 213 5.26 -25.76 5.65
N SER A 214 4.39 -24.75 5.61
CA SER A 214 3.03 -24.84 6.14
C SER A 214 2.03 -24.10 5.27
N GLU A 215 0.75 -24.45 5.42
CA GLU A 215 -0.35 -23.79 4.73
C GLU A 215 -0.39 -22.29 5.05
N VAL A 216 -0.08 -21.91 6.30
CA VAL A 216 -0.09 -20.51 6.74
C VAL A 216 0.96 -19.70 5.99
N VAL A 217 2.21 -20.17 5.98
CA VAL A 217 3.31 -19.49 5.28
C VAL A 217 3.03 -19.41 3.78
N GLY A 218 2.55 -20.51 3.18
CA GLY A 218 2.20 -20.54 1.76
C GLY A 218 1.13 -19.51 1.38
N LYS A 219 0.17 -19.22 2.26
CA LYS A 219 -0.81 -18.14 2.05
C LYS A 219 -0.19 -16.76 2.26
N LEU A 220 0.61 -16.56 3.29
CA LEU A 220 1.23 -15.26 3.55
C LEU A 220 2.12 -14.83 2.37
N ASN A 221 2.97 -15.72 1.85
CA ASN A 221 3.91 -15.43 0.76
C ASN A 221 3.30 -14.79 -0.50
N VAL A 222 2.01 -14.99 -0.76
CA VAL A 222 1.35 -14.50 -1.99
C VAL A 222 0.16 -13.59 -1.74
N ASN A 223 -0.18 -13.30 -0.47
CA ASN A 223 -1.33 -12.46 -0.11
C ASN A 223 -0.99 -11.31 0.85
N THR A 224 0.29 -11.04 1.09
CA THR A 224 0.73 -9.91 1.92
C THR A 224 1.22 -8.74 1.08
N PHE A 225 1.21 -7.56 1.70
CA PHE A 225 1.76 -6.33 1.15
C PHE A 225 3.00 -5.95 1.96
N SER A 226 3.99 -5.30 1.33
CA SER A 226 5.21 -4.89 2.01
C SER A 226 5.01 -3.54 2.71
N GLU A 227 5.50 -3.41 3.93
CA GLU A 227 5.56 -2.16 4.69
C GLU A 227 6.81 -2.12 5.57
N ASP A 228 7.26 -0.92 5.93
CA ASP A 228 8.34 -0.72 6.90
C ASP A 228 7.77 -0.45 8.30
N PHE A 229 8.29 -1.18 9.29
CA PHE A 229 8.11 -0.82 10.70
C PHE A 229 9.45 -0.77 11.40
N GLY A 230 9.80 0.41 11.88
CA GLY A 230 11.02 0.61 12.66
C GLY A 230 12.31 0.55 11.85
N GLY A 231 12.25 0.76 10.53
CA GLY A 231 13.38 0.65 9.61
C GLY A 231 13.63 -0.76 9.09
N GLU A 232 12.71 -1.69 9.34
CA GLU A 232 12.78 -3.08 8.88
C GLU A 232 11.52 -3.47 8.09
N GLU A 233 11.72 -4.29 7.06
CA GLU A 233 10.69 -4.75 6.14
C GLU A 233 9.75 -5.79 6.78
N HIS A 234 8.45 -5.58 6.62
CA HIS A 234 7.39 -6.45 7.11
C HIS A 234 6.38 -6.76 6.01
N SER A 235 5.77 -7.93 6.14
CA SER A 235 4.63 -8.38 5.38
C SER A 235 3.34 -8.12 6.17
N ILE A 236 2.49 -7.23 5.69
CA ILE A 236 1.18 -6.95 6.27
C ILE A 236 0.08 -7.77 5.60
N MET A 237 -0.81 -8.32 6.41
CA MET A 237 -1.88 -9.23 5.99
C MET A 237 -3.25 -8.57 6.15
N ILE A 238 -3.92 -8.37 5.02
CA ILE A 238 -5.30 -7.87 4.93
C ILE A 238 -6.06 -8.76 3.94
N PRO A 239 -6.88 -9.73 4.40
CA PRO A 239 -7.49 -10.72 3.52
C PRO A 239 -8.43 -10.19 2.44
N GLU A 240 -9.06 -9.04 2.68
CA GLU A 240 -9.99 -8.42 1.73
C GLU A 240 -9.29 -7.95 0.44
N PRO A 241 -8.29 -7.04 0.46
CA PRO A 241 -7.57 -6.63 -0.75
C PRO A 241 -6.81 -7.76 -1.43
N ALA A 242 -6.42 -8.82 -0.72
CA ALA A 242 -5.78 -10.00 -1.30
C ALA A 242 -6.67 -10.75 -2.33
N ARG A 243 -7.95 -10.39 -2.48
CA ARG A 243 -8.82 -10.90 -3.55
C ARG A 243 -8.68 -10.17 -4.89
N MET A 244 -8.00 -9.02 -4.93
CA MET A 244 -7.76 -8.31 -6.19
C MET A 244 -6.67 -9.03 -6.95
N ASN A 245 -6.99 -9.53 -8.14
CA ASN A 245 -6.02 -10.17 -9.01
C ASN A 245 -5.06 -9.17 -9.66
N HIS A 246 -3.95 -9.70 -10.17
CA HIS A 246 -2.99 -8.93 -10.95
C HIS A 246 -3.55 -8.53 -12.33
N ASP A 247 -3.27 -7.29 -12.73
CA ASP A 247 -3.17 -6.87 -14.13
C ASP A 247 -1.95 -5.95 -14.30
N CYS A 248 -1.23 -6.06 -15.41
CA CYS A 248 -0.08 -5.19 -15.70
C CYS A 248 -0.48 -3.71 -15.92
N ARG A 249 -1.76 -3.45 -16.26
CA ARG A 249 -2.37 -2.12 -16.39
C ARG A 249 -3.64 -2.06 -15.52
N PRO A 250 -3.46 -1.98 -14.19
CA PRO A 250 -4.54 -2.12 -13.25
C PRO A 250 -5.55 -0.96 -13.32
N ASN A 251 -6.72 -1.17 -12.72
CA ASN A 251 -7.79 -0.18 -12.65
C ASN A 251 -8.10 0.29 -11.22
N ALA A 252 -7.46 -0.31 -10.22
CA ALA A 252 -7.44 0.13 -8.84
C ALA A 252 -6.01 0.46 -8.39
N MET A 253 -5.92 1.27 -7.34
CA MET A 253 -4.69 1.58 -6.64
C MET A 253 -4.98 1.66 -5.15
N TYR A 254 -3.95 1.42 -4.33
CA TYR A 254 -4.09 1.45 -2.89
C TYR A 254 -2.96 2.24 -2.24
N TYR A 255 -3.21 2.64 -1.01
CA TYR A 255 -2.19 3.10 -0.08
C TYR A 255 -2.47 2.51 1.30
N PHE A 256 -1.43 2.45 2.13
CA PHE A 256 -1.54 2.07 3.53
C PHE A 256 -1.25 3.29 4.41
N ASP A 257 -2.11 3.53 5.40
CA ASP A 257 -1.83 4.54 6.43
C ASP A 257 -1.21 3.85 7.65
N PRO A 258 0.11 3.97 7.87
CA PRO A 258 0.79 3.29 8.97
C PRO A 258 0.35 3.80 10.35
N ARG A 259 -0.23 5.00 10.44
CA ARG A 259 -0.71 5.55 11.72
C ARG A 259 -1.99 4.87 12.18
N THR A 260 -2.90 4.60 11.24
CA THR A 260 -4.20 3.95 11.51
C THR A 260 -4.18 2.45 11.26
N LEU A 261 -3.12 1.93 10.63
CA LEU A 261 -2.97 0.54 10.19
C LEU A 261 -4.09 0.10 9.24
N VAL A 262 -4.46 0.97 8.31
CA VAL A 262 -5.57 0.76 7.37
C VAL A 262 -5.08 0.79 5.93
N HIS A 263 -5.47 -0.24 5.18
CA HIS A 263 -5.32 -0.32 3.74
C HIS A 263 -6.53 0.32 3.07
N TYR A 264 -6.32 1.33 2.25
CA TYR A 264 -7.35 2.00 1.47
C TYR A 264 -7.18 1.68 0.00
N THR A 265 -8.27 1.31 -0.67
CA THR A 265 -8.24 1.05 -2.11
C THR A 265 -9.24 1.95 -2.82
N HIS A 266 -8.80 2.57 -3.90
CA HIS A 266 -9.60 3.47 -4.73
C HIS A 266 -9.52 3.06 -6.20
N ALA A 267 -10.54 3.42 -6.97
CA ALA A 267 -10.51 3.24 -8.42
C ALA A 267 -9.51 4.22 -9.05
N ALA A 268 -8.50 3.69 -9.75
CA ALA A 268 -7.50 4.47 -10.48
C ALA A 268 -8.04 4.99 -11.82
N ARG A 269 -9.09 4.38 -12.36
CA ARG A 269 -9.86 4.90 -13.50
C ARG A 269 -11.33 4.55 -13.30
N THR A 270 -12.19 5.03 -14.17
CA THR A 270 -13.57 4.51 -14.22
C THR A 270 -13.51 3.01 -14.52
N ILE A 271 -14.23 2.21 -13.72
CA ILE A 271 -14.39 0.76 -13.83
C ILE A 271 -15.87 0.51 -14.15
N TYR A 272 -16.17 -0.08 -15.31
CA TYR A 272 -17.54 -0.37 -15.70
C TYR A 272 -18.06 -1.64 -15.02
N ALA A 273 -19.39 -1.74 -14.89
CA ALA A 273 -20.02 -2.94 -14.36
C ALA A 273 -19.59 -4.20 -15.16
N GLY A 274 -19.25 -5.27 -14.45
CA GLY A 274 -18.74 -6.51 -15.02
C GLY A 274 -17.22 -6.55 -15.24
N GLU A 275 -16.50 -5.43 -15.12
CA GLU A 275 -15.04 -5.45 -15.13
C GLU A 275 -14.48 -6.04 -13.84
N GLU A 276 -13.37 -6.78 -13.95
CA GLU A 276 -12.58 -7.21 -12.81
C GLU A 276 -11.82 -6.01 -12.23
N ILE A 277 -11.85 -5.87 -10.90
CA ILE A 277 -11.06 -4.90 -10.14
C ILE A 277 -9.70 -5.52 -9.87
N THR A 278 -8.65 -4.88 -10.39
CA THR A 278 -7.28 -5.41 -10.38
C THR A 278 -6.29 -4.38 -9.89
N ILE A 279 -5.23 -4.87 -9.25
CA ILE A 279 -4.03 -4.10 -8.88
C ILE A 279 -2.81 -4.65 -9.63
N THR A 280 -1.69 -3.93 -9.62
CA THR A 280 -0.41 -4.49 -10.08
C THR A 280 0.34 -5.05 -8.88
N TYR A 281 0.97 -6.22 -9.03
CA TYR A 281 1.77 -6.86 -7.98
C TYR A 281 3.26 -6.55 -8.13
N ILE A 282 3.61 -5.96 -9.27
CA ILE A 282 4.97 -5.69 -9.71
C ILE A 282 5.05 -4.25 -10.20
N ASP A 283 6.27 -3.77 -10.40
CA ASP A 283 6.52 -2.53 -11.12
C ASP A 283 6.00 -2.65 -12.58
N PRO A 284 5.03 -1.82 -13.00
CA PRO A 284 4.48 -1.88 -14.35
C PRO A 284 5.40 -1.24 -15.41
N LEU A 285 6.47 -0.54 -15.02
CA LEU A 285 7.47 0.12 -15.89
C LEU A 285 8.62 -0.79 -16.31
N GLN A 286 8.30 -2.07 -16.52
CA GLN A 286 9.23 -3.11 -16.97
C GLN A 286 8.78 -3.68 -18.31
N THR A 287 9.69 -4.30 -19.06
CA THR A 287 9.37 -5.01 -20.32
C THR A 287 8.46 -6.21 -20.06
N ARG A 288 7.73 -6.67 -21.08
CA ARG A 288 6.84 -7.84 -20.97
C ARG A 288 7.57 -9.06 -20.41
N GLU A 289 8.78 -9.34 -20.90
CA GLU A 289 9.60 -10.46 -20.43
C GLU A 289 9.86 -10.37 -18.93
N LYS A 290 10.35 -9.23 -18.44
CA LYS A 290 10.62 -9.02 -17.01
C LYS A 290 9.36 -9.11 -16.16
N ARG A 291 8.24 -8.58 -16.64
CA ARG A 291 6.95 -8.68 -15.93
C ARG A 291 6.50 -10.13 -15.80
N LEU A 292 6.61 -10.93 -16.87
CA LEU A 292 6.25 -12.35 -16.85
C LEU A 292 7.18 -13.15 -15.93
N GLU A 293 8.48 -12.91 -16.00
CA GLU A 293 9.46 -13.54 -15.12
C GLU A 293 9.17 -13.23 -13.64
N ALA A 294 8.92 -11.96 -13.30
CA ALA A 294 8.63 -11.54 -11.94
C ALA A 294 7.33 -12.17 -11.40
N ILE A 295 6.26 -12.18 -12.20
CA ILE A 295 4.99 -12.80 -11.81
C ILE A 295 5.15 -14.30 -11.60
N GLN A 296 5.81 -15.00 -12.54
CA GLN A 296 6.01 -16.43 -12.44
C GLN A 296 6.89 -16.79 -11.24
N ARG A 297 7.96 -16.03 -10.99
CA ARG A 297 8.88 -16.27 -9.88
C ARG A 297 8.21 -16.08 -8.51
N SER A 298 7.40 -15.04 -8.37
CA SER A 298 6.85 -14.66 -7.06
C SER A 298 5.47 -15.25 -6.77
N TRP A 299 4.61 -15.44 -7.79
CA TRP A 299 3.25 -15.96 -7.63
C TRP A 299 2.98 -17.28 -8.36
N GLY A 300 3.84 -17.69 -9.30
CA GLY A 300 3.74 -19.00 -9.96
C GLY A 300 2.64 -19.13 -11.00
N PHE A 301 2.23 -18.03 -11.64
CA PHE A 301 1.27 -18.06 -12.75
C PHE A 301 1.73 -17.25 -13.97
N ASP A 302 1.24 -17.62 -15.16
CA ASP A 302 1.45 -16.84 -16.37
C ASP A 302 0.43 -15.70 -16.47
N CYS A 303 0.88 -14.45 -16.58
CA CYS A 303 -0.02 -13.31 -16.67
C CYS A 303 -0.80 -13.31 -17.99
N ALA A 304 -2.12 -13.51 -17.90
CA ALA A 304 -3.04 -13.51 -19.02
C ALA A 304 -3.77 -12.17 -19.24
N CYS A 305 -3.21 -11.04 -18.76
CA CYS A 305 -3.83 -9.73 -18.96
C CYS A 305 -3.91 -9.33 -20.44
N ALA A 306 -4.75 -8.35 -20.75
CA ALA A 306 -4.97 -7.89 -22.12
C ALA A 306 -3.71 -7.33 -22.80
N LEU A 307 -2.68 -6.93 -22.05
CA LEU A 307 -1.39 -6.48 -22.57
C LEU A 307 -0.47 -7.68 -22.87
N CYS A 308 -0.31 -8.61 -21.93
CA CYS A 308 0.62 -9.73 -22.06
C CYS A 308 0.19 -10.78 -23.12
N THR A 309 -1.10 -10.81 -23.46
CA THR A 309 -1.69 -11.71 -24.45
C THR A 309 -1.77 -11.13 -25.86
N GLN A 310 -1.33 -9.88 -26.07
CA GLN A 310 -1.27 -9.29 -27.40
C GLN A 310 -0.24 -9.99 -28.31
N PRO A 311 -0.40 -9.89 -29.65
CA PRO A 311 0.65 -10.21 -30.61
C PRO A 311 1.97 -9.50 -30.31
N LEU A 312 3.09 -10.15 -30.62
CA LEU A 312 4.45 -9.69 -30.29
C LEU A 312 4.72 -8.23 -30.73
N VAL A 313 4.28 -7.84 -31.92
CA VAL A 313 4.46 -6.47 -32.43
C VAL A 313 3.86 -5.39 -31.50
N TYR A 314 2.74 -5.66 -30.85
CA TYR A 314 2.12 -4.71 -29.92
C TYR A 314 2.82 -4.71 -28.57
N THR A 315 3.33 -5.87 -28.12
CA THR A 315 4.08 -5.96 -26.87
C THR A 315 5.47 -5.32 -27.01
N GLU A 316 6.13 -5.48 -28.15
CA GLU A 316 7.40 -4.80 -28.47
C GLU A 316 7.22 -3.28 -28.55
N ALA A 317 6.11 -2.82 -29.15
CA ALA A 317 5.79 -1.39 -29.17
C ALA A 317 5.51 -0.83 -27.76
N SER A 318 4.88 -1.62 -26.88
CA SER A 318 4.69 -1.26 -25.46
C SER A 318 6.02 -1.21 -24.72
N ASP A 319 6.88 -2.21 -24.91
CA ASP A 319 8.21 -2.24 -24.29
C ASP A 319 9.07 -1.05 -24.74
N GLY A 320 8.98 -0.64 -26.02
CA GLY A 320 9.62 0.58 -26.52
C GLY A 320 9.09 1.86 -25.86
N ARG A 321 7.79 1.94 -25.56
CA ARG A 321 7.20 3.08 -24.82
C ARG A 321 7.62 3.07 -23.35
N ILE A 322 7.70 1.90 -22.72
CA ILE A 322 8.23 1.76 -21.35
C ILE A 322 9.69 2.22 -21.27
N GLU A 323 10.52 1.84 -22.22
CA GLU A 323 11.91 2.30 -22.29
C GLU A 323 11.98 3.82 -22.46
N ALA A 324 11.15 4.40 -23.34
CA ALA A 324 11.08 5.85 -23.51
C ALA A 324 10.62 6.58 -22.23
N ILE A 325 9.64 6.01 -21.49
CA ILE A 325 9.20 6.54 -20.19
C ILE A 325 10.39 6.58 -19.21
N ASN A 326 11.09 5.46 -19.04
CA ASN A 326 12.20 5.36 -18.09
C ASN A 326 13.31 6.37 -18.43
N GLN A 327 13.67 6.50 -19.71
CA GLN A 327 14.65 7.50 -20.17
C GLN A 327 14.19 8.93 -19.91
N LEU A 328 12.91 9.25 -20.18
CA LEU A 328 12.37 10.59 -19.93
C LEU A 328 12.42 10.94 -18.44
N VAL A 329 12.04 10.02 -17.55
CA VAL A 329 12.11 10.23 -16.10
C VAL A 329 13.54 10.52 -15.65
N GLU A 330 14.53 9.76 -16.12
CA GLU A 330 15.94 9.98 -15.79
C GLU A 330 16.47 11.32 -16.31
N VAL A 331 16.08 11.73 -17.52
CA VAL A 331 16.48 13.03 -18.10
C VAL A 331 15.81 14.19 -17.35
N LEU A 332 14.53 14.07 -16.99
CA LEU A 332 13.82 15.10 -16.23
C LEU A 332 14.37 15.23 -14.80
N ALA A 333 14.76 14.11 -14.19
CA ALA A 333 15.44 14.08 -12.89
C ALA A 333 16.88 14.59 -12.93
N GLY A 334 17.48 14.72 -14.12
CA GLY A 334 18.88 15.12 -14.29
C GLY A 334 19.88 14.02 -13.90
N THR A 335 19.43 12.76 -13.79
CA THR A 335 20.28 11.62 -13.44
C THR A 335 20.97 11.02 -14.66
N LYS A 336 20.45 11.25 -15.86
CA LYS A 336 21.11 10.94 -17.14
C LYS A 336 20.99 12.07 -18.16
N ASN A 337 21.96 12.13 -19.06
CA ASN A 337 21.87 12.94 -20.27
C ASN A 337 21.05 12.22 -21.34
N ARG A 338 20.54 12.99 -22.30
CA ARG A 338 19.90 12.43 -23.50
C ARG A 338 20.88 11.52 -24.26
N THR A 339 20.32 10.54 -24.95
CA THR A 339 21.07 9.60 -25.80
C THR A 339 21.82 10.28 -26.95
N ASP A 340 21.37 11.46 -27.38
CA ASP A 340 22.02 12.30 -28.39
C ASP A 340 23.08 13.26 -27.81
N ASN A 341 23.43 13.13 -26.52
CA ASN A 341 24.35 14.02 -25.78
C ASN A 341 23.99 15.51 -25.82
N ARG A 342 22.77 15.87 -26.23
CA ARG A 342 22.30 17.25 -26.20
C ARG A 342 21.90 17.61 -24.77
N VAL A 343 22.33 18.79 -24.32
CA VAL A 343 21.83 19.38 -23.07
C VAL A 343 20.38 19.77 -23.27
N THR A 344 19.47 19.17 -22.51
CA THR A 344 18.05 19.55 -22.49
C THR A 344 17.93 20.95 -21.91
N THR A 345 17.38 21.89 -22.67
CA THR A 345 17.16 23.25 -22.17
C THR A 345 15.99 23.28 -21.19
N ASP A 346 15.96 24.28 -20.30
CA ASP A 346 14.82 24.46 -19.39
C ASP A 346 13.50 24.76 -20.14
N GLU A 347 13.58 25.24 -21.39
CA GLU A 347 12.42 25.46 -22.26
C GLU A 347 11.88 24.16 -22.91
N GLU A 348 12.74 23.15 -23.08
CA GLU A 348 12.37 21.85 -23.66
C GLU A 348 11.72 20.92 -22.63
N LYS A 349 12.11 21.01 -21.35
CA LYS A 349 11.65 20.11 -20.28
C LYS A 349 10.13 20.04 -20.12
N PRO A 350 9.35 21.15 -20.16
CA PRO A 350 7.89 21.05 -20.07
C PRO A 350 7.28 20.17 -21.17
N LYS A 351 7.76 20.28 -22.42
CA LYS A 351 7.29 19.46 -23.54
C LYS A 351 7.67 17.99 -23.37
N MET A 352 8.84 17.71 -22.81
CA MET A 352 9.26 16.34 -22.49
C MET A 352 8.38 15.72 -21.40
N ALA A 353 7.97 16.51 -20.41
CA ALA A 353 7.03 16.04 -19.38
C ALA A 353 5.61 15.84 -19.94
N GLU A 354 5.16 16.66 -20.90
CA GLU A 354 3.89 16.40 -21.60
C GLU A 354 3.95 15.10 -22.39
N LEU A 355 5.05 14.84 -23.11
CA LEU A 355 5.27 13.56 -23.77
C LEU A 355 5.26 12.38 -22.78
N LEU A 356 5.82 12.58 -21.58
CA LEU A 356 5.75 11.57 -20.51
C LEU A 356 4.30 11.25 -20.15
N VAL A 357 3.43 12.27 -20.00
CA VAL A 357 2.00 12.06 -19.76
C VAL A 357 1.34 11.28 -20.90
N ASP A 358 1.60 11.67 -22.16
CA ASP A 358 1.04 10.98 -23.32
C ASP A 358 1.43 9.50 -23.37
N LEU A 359 2.68 9.18 -23.00
CA LEU A 359 3.16 7.81 -22.94
C LEU A 359 2.48 7.02 -21.81
N TYR A 360 2.29 7.61 -20.62
CA TYR A 360 1.54 6.98 -19.54
C TYR A 360 0.08 6.71 -19.94
N GLU A 361 -0.57 7.64 -20.64
CA GLU A 361 -1.95 7.47 -21.10
C GLU A 361 -2.06 6.39 -22.18
N GLN A 362 -1.14 6.37 -23.15
CA GLN A 362 -1.07 5.33 -24.20
C GLN A 362 -0.83 3.94 -23.60
N GLU A 363 0.03 3.87 -22.58
CA GLU A 363 0.31 2.63 -21.84
C GLU A 363 -0.79 2.28 -20.85
N ARG A 364 -1.77 3.15 -20.60
CA ARG A 364 -2.85 2.96 -19.60
C ARG A 364 -2.32 2.79 -18.18
N LEU A 365 -1.25 3.51 -17.84
CA LEU A 365 -0.63 3.53 -16.51
C LEU A 365 -1.41 4.44 -15.53
N TYR A 366 -2.74 4.30 -15.48
CA TYR A 366 -3.62 5.23 -14.77
C TYR A 366 -3.41 5.29 -13.25
N SER A 367 -2.89 4.21 -12.66
CA SER A 367 -2.54 4.15 -11.23
C SER A 367 -1.29 4.97 -10.88
N HIS A 368 -0.42 5.27 -11.85
CA HIS A 368 0.85 5.97 -11.65
C HIS A 368 0.98 7.27 -12.47
N VAL A 369 -0.02 7.63 -13.28
CA VAL A 369 0.01 8.82 -14.14
C VAL A 369 0.16 10.13 -13.38
N ALA A 370 -0.16 10.13 -12.09
CA ALA A 370 -0.01 11.29 -11.21
C ALA A 370 1.44 11.78 -11.12
N ASP A 371 2.42 10.87 -11.18
CA ASP A 371 3.84 11.21 -11.14
C ASP A 371 4.24 12.01 -12.38
N ALA A 372 3.72 11.63 -13.55
CA ALA A 372 3.93 12.37 -14.80
C ALA A 372 3.26 13.76 -14.74
N TRP A 373 2.05 13.85 -14.18
CA TRP A 373 1.38 15.15 -13.97
C TRP A 373 2.16 16.06 -13.02
N MET A 374 2.76 15.50 -11.97
CA MET A 374 3.61 16.24 -11.04
C MET A 374 4.83 16.84 -11.77
N TRP A 375 5.49 16.06 -12.63
CA TRP A 375 6.61 16.57 -13.45
C TRP A 375 6.18 17.77 -14.30
N VAL A 376 5.03 17.67 -14.99
CA VAL A 376 4.51 18.76 -15.81
C VAL A 376 4.20 20.00 -14.97
N ALA A 377 3.55 19.82 -13.81
CA ALA A 377 3.22 20.91 -12.89
C ALA A 377 4.47 21.68 -12.44
N LEU A 378 5.48 20.96 -11.94
CA LEU A 378 6.72 21.55 -11.43
C LEU A 378 7.52 22.29 -12.52
N LEU A 379 7.59 21.71 -13.72
CA LEU A 379 8.32 22.32 -14.84
C LEU A 379 7.60 23.54 -15.40
N TYR A 380 6.27 23.53 -15.46
CA TYR A 380 5.52 24.72 -15.83
C TYR A 380 5.60 25.84 -14.80
N GLN A 381 5.61 25.50 -13.50
CA GLN A 381 5.85 26.49 -12.45
C GLN A 381 7.23 27.12 -12.60
N LYS A 382 8.27 26.31 -12.80
CA LYS A 382 9.64 26.80 -13.03
C LYS A 382 9.73 27.69 -14.27
N ALA A 383 8.97 27.37 -15.32
CA ALA A 383 8.89 28.17 -16.55
C ALA A 383 8.01 29.43 -16.44
N GLY A 384 7.42 29.72 -15.27
CA GLY A 384 6.54 30.88 -15.07
C GLY A 384 5.15 30.76 -15.71
N LYS A 385 4.78 29.58 -16.22
CA LYS A 385 3.49 29.28 -16.85
C LYS A 385 2.44 28.90 -15.79
N LYS A 386 1.99 29.91 -15.05
CA LYS A 386 1.21 29.74 -13.81
C LYS A 386 -0.12 29.01 -14.00
N TRP A 387 -0.87 29.33 -15.06
CA TRP A 387 -2.18 28.70 -15.33
C TRP A 387 -2.04 27.22 -15.69
N GLU A 388 -1.07 26.90 -16.54
CA GLU A 388 -0.76 25.53 -16.92
C GLU A 388 -0.25 24.74 -15.72
N ALA A 389 0.66 25.33 -14.93
CA ALA A 389 1.13 24.73 -13.68
C ALA A 389 -0.04 24.40 -12.77
N LEU A 390 -0.94 25.35 -12.48
CA LEU A 390 -2.07 25.16 -11.58
C LEU A 390 -2.98 24.02 -12.04
N LYS A 391 -3.31 23.98 -13.33
CA LYS A 391 -4.12 22.89 -13.92
C LYS A 391 -3.49 21.51 -13.67
N TRP A 392 -2.18 21.38 -13.90
CA TRP A 392 -1.49 20.11 -13.72
C TRP A 392 -1.29 19.76 -12.24
N THR A 393 -1.09 20.75 -11.36
CA THR A 393 -1.02 20.54 -9.92
C THR A 393 -2.32 19.96 -9.37
N TYR A 394 -3.49 20.45 -9.80
CA TYR A 394 -4.78 19.88 -9.41
C TYR A 394 -4.94 18.41 -9.85
N ARG A 395 -4.56 18.09 -11.09
CA ARG A 395 -4.60 16.71 -11.58
C ARG A 395 -3.66 15.80 -10.79
N SER A 396 -2.45 16.29 -10.55
CA SER A 396 -1.43 15.60 -9.77
C SER A 396 -1.93 15.33 -8.34
N GLU A 397 -2.48 16.32 -7.66
CA GLU A 397 -3.05 16.15 -6.31
C GLU A 397 -4.13 15.06 -6.28
N GLU A 398 -5.11 15.10 -7.21
CA GLU A 398 -6.17 14.08 -7.28
C GLU A 398 -5.58 12.67 -7.45
N GLY A 399 -4.57 12.52 -8.32
CA GLY A 399 -3.92 11.25 -8.57
C GLY A 399 -3.01 10.77 -7.42
N ILE A 400 -2.32 11.69 -6.74
CA ILE A 400 -1.44 11.36 -5.63
C ILE A 400 -2.25 10.96 -4.39
N LEU A 401 -3.38 11.61 -4.13
CA LEU A 401 -4.27 11.22 -3.03
C LEU A 401 -4.77 9.76 -3.15
N ILE A 402 -4.91 9.25 -4.38
CA ILE A 402 -5.33 7.87 -4.64
C ILE A 402 -4.26 6.84 -4.25
N HIS A 403 -2.97 7.16 -4.41
CA HIS A 403 -1.87 6.20 -4.28
C HIS A 403 -0.92 6.44 -3.10
N GLU A 404 -0.82 7.67 -2.59
CA GLU A 404 -0.11 7.98 -1.34
C GLU A 404 -1.08 8.17 -0.17
N GLY A 405 -2.32 8.61 -0.42
CA GLY A 405 -3.26 8.96 0.64
C GLY A 405 -3.00 10.33 1.28
N PRO A 406 -3.93 10.83 2.13
CA PRO A 406 -3.86 12.16 2.70
C PRO A 406 -2.77 12.30 3.78
N GLY A 407 -2.18 13.49 3.90
CA GLY A 407 -1.18 13.82 4.92
C GLY A 407 0.24 13.33 4.61
N ASN A 408 0.46 12.72 3.44
CA ASN A 408 1.79 12.40 2.93
C ASN A 408 2.43 13.59 2.21
N HIS A 409 3.74 13.50 1.94
CA HIS A 409 4.52 14.59 1.37
C HIS A 409 4.05 14.98 -0.05
N GLY A 410 3.74 14.01 -0.91
CA GLY A 410 3.30 14.25 -2.28
C GLY A 410 2.02 15.10 -2.36
N PRO A 411 0.89 14.69 -1.73
CA PRO A 411 -0.32 15.49 -1.73
C PRO A 411 -0.11 16.86 -1.07
N THR A 412 0.55 16.93 0.08
CA THR A 412 0.81 18.20 0.79
C THR A 412 1.60 19.19 -0.07
N ARG A 413 2.61 18.69 -0.80
CA ARG A 413 3.37 19.51 -1.75
C ARG A 413 2.48 20.07 -2.85
N MET A 414 1.59 19.26 -3.42
CA MET A 414 0.66 19.72 -4.45
C MET A 414 -0.37 20.71 -3.89
N SER A 415 -0.92 20.48 -2.70
CA SER A 415 -1.85 21.40 -2.03
C SER A 415 -1.22 22.77 -1.79
N ASN A 416 0.02 22.80 -1.27
CA ASN A 416 0.76 24.06 -1.07
C ASN A 416 1.01 24.78 -2.40
N MET A 417 1.39 24.04 -3.44
CA MET A 417 1.61 24.60 -4.76
C MET A 417 0.32 25.15 -5.39
N ILE A 418 -0.83 24.50 -5.17
CA ILE A 418 -2.16 25.02 -5.57
C ILE A 418 -2.42 26.35 -4.87
N PHE A 419 -2.21 26.43 -3.55
CA PHE A 419 -2.39 27.66 -2.78
C PHE A 419 -1.50 28.79 -3.32
N ASP A 420 -0.20 28.55 -3.46
CA ASP A 420 0.77 29.55 -3.93
C ASP A 420 0.45 30.05 -5.33
N LEU A 421 0.08 29.15 -6.25
CA LEU A 421 -0.28 29.53 -7.61
C LEU A 421 -1.61 30.29 -7.65
N SER A 422 -2.57 29.96 -6.79
CA SER A 422 -3.86 30.65 -6.70
C SER A 422 -3.68 32.09 -6.21
N VAL A 423 -2.87 32.30 -5.17
CA VAL A 423 -2.45 33.63 -4.69
C VAL A 423 -1.78 34.43 -5.81
N GLN A 424 -0.81 33.82 -6.51
CA GLN A 424 -0.09 34.47 -7.61
C GLN A 424 -0.95 34.82 -8.83
N LEU A 425 -2.13 34.20 -8.95
CA LEU A 425 -3.10 34.44 -10.02
C LEU A 425 -4.26 35.34 -9.57
N GLY A 426 -4.32 35.72 -8.29
CA GLY A 426 -5.41 36.55 -7.73
C GLY A 426 -6.73 35.79 -7.59
N LEU A 427 -6.69 34.48 -7.32
CA LEU A 427 -7.88 33.62 -7.16
C LEU A 427 -8.35 33.49 -5.70
N GLU A 428 -7.90 34.37 -4.81
CA GLU A 428 -8.12 34.27 -3.36
C GLU A 428 -9.61 34.37 -2.96
N ASP A 429 -10.40 35.15 -3.71
CA ASP A 429 -11.84 35.35 -3.44
C ASP A 429 -12.70 34.09 -3.75
N GLU A 430 -12.21 33.14 -4.54
CA GLU A 430 -12.95 31.88 -4.83
C GLU A 430 -12.75 30.79 -3.77
N LEU A 431 -11.77 30.97 -2.86
CA LEU A 431 -11.44 30.00 -1.80
C LEU A 431 -12.16 30.29 -0.47
N VAL A 432 -12.63 31.52 -0.25
CA VAL A 432 -13.30 31.93 1.00
C VAL A 432 -14.81 31.64 0.96
N ASP A 433 -15.44 31.67 -0.21
CA ASP A 433 -16.90 31.50 -0.36
C ASP A 433 -17.38 30.03 -0.31
N ASN A 434 -16.47 29.05 -0.20
CA ASN A 434 -16.79 27.62 -0.12
C ASN A 434 -16.26 26.94 1.17
N ALA A 435 -15.86 27.71 2.19
CA ALA A 435 -15.37 27.21 3.48
C ALA A 435 -16.49 26.99 4.52
#